data_AF-A0A356ILA3-F1
#
_entry.id   AF-A0A356ILA3-F1
#
_cell.length_a   1.000
_cell.length_b   1.000
_cell.length_c   1.000
_cell.angle_alpha   90.00
_cell.angle_beta   90.00
_cell.angle_gamma   90.00
#
_symmetry.space_group_name_H-M   'P 1'
#
loop_
_entity.id
_entity.type
_entity.pdbx_description
1 polymer ?
#
loop_
_entity_poly.entity_id
_entity_poly.type
_entity_poly.pdbx_seq_one_letter_code
_entity_poly.pdbx_strand_id
1 'polypeptide(L)'
;HFRHVALPRPGGIKELFSFISIEHGNLLDRSRPLWESYLIEAMNGRHFALYTKVHHSLLDGVSAMRTTMKMLGDDPAQMNMPPVWQMPLSPRAQEGKPAEGILSALKVAG
;
A
#
# COMPACT_ATOMS: atom_id res chain seq x y z
N HIS A 1 -4.65 -10.68 0.34
CA HIS A 1 -4.23 -9.27 0.36
C HIS A 1 -5.22 -8.36 -0.31
N PHE A 2 -5.48 -8.51 -1.60
CA PHE A 2 -6.63 -7.82 -2.21
C PHE A 2 -7.95 -8.54 -1.84
N ARG A 3 -8.99 -7.77 -1.49
CA ARG A 3 -10.35 -8.25 -1.25
C ARG A 3 -11.37 -7.26 -1.82
N HIS A 4 -12.47 -7.78 -2.37
CA HIS A 4 -13.64 -6.99 -2.74
C HIS A 4 -14.77 -7.33 -1.77
N VAL A 5 -15.35 -6.32 -1.12
CA VAL A 5 -16.37 -6.48 -0.10
C VAL A 5 -17.48 -5.45 -0.28
N ALA A 6 -18.70 -5.80 0.11
CA ALA A 6 -19.84 -4.88 0.15
C ALA A 6 -20.13 -4.46 1.59
N LEU A 7 -20.39 -3.16 1.81
CA LEU A 7 -20.83 -2.70 3.13
C LEU A 7 -22.24 -3.18 3.47
N PRO A 8 -22.53 -3.43 4.75
CA PRO A 8 -23.91 -3.64 5.20
C PRO A 8 -24.71 -2.35 4.99
N ARG A 9 -26.03 -2.50 4.74
CA ARG A 9 -26.94 -1.36 4.73
C ARG A 9 -26.92 -0.66 6.10
N PRO A 10 -26.97 0.68 6.16
CA PRO A 10 -27.27 1.61 5.05
C PRO A 10 -26.07 2.01 4.18
N GLY A 11 -24.85 1.47 4.35
CA GLY A 11 -23.71 1.80 3.48
C GLY A 11 -23.20 3.24 3.63
N GLY A 12 -23.36 3.83 4.82
CA GLY A 12 -22.88 5.16 5.13
C GLY A 12 -21.45 5.17 5.65
N ILE A 13 -20.98 6.36 6.02
CA ILE A 13 -19.64 6.57 6.57
C ILE A 13 -19.42 5.81 7.89
N LYS A 14 -20.51 5.62 8.67
CA LYS A 14 -20.48 4.88 9.93
C LYS A 14 -20.14 3.40 9.69
N GLU A 15 -20.78 2.78 8.71
CA GLU A 15 -20.55 1.38 8.34
C GLU A 15 -19.14 1.23 7.76
N LEU A 16 -18.71 2.19 6.92
CA LEU A 16 -17.35 2.20 6.38
C LEU A 16 -16.30 2.26 7.49
N PHE A 17 -16.41 3.20 8.43
CA PHE A 17 -15.43 3.31 9.51
C PHE A 17 -15.48 2.14 10.47
N SER A 18 -16.65 1.57 10.75
CA SER A 18 -16.75 0.35 11.56
C SER A 18 -16.00 -0.81 10.91
N PHE A 19 -16.17 -1.00 9.60
CA PHE A 19 -15.42 -1.98 8.82
C PHE A 19 -13.92 -1.72 8.87
N ILE A 20 -13.49 -0.49 8.56
CA ILE A 20 -12.07 -0.12 8.56
C ILE A 20 -11.47 -0.30 9.95
N SER A 21 -12.15 0.06 11.03
CA SER A 21 -11.63 -0.09 12.40
C SER A 21 -11.34 -1.55 12.76
N ILE A 22 -12.26 -2.47 12.42
CA ILE A 22 -12.07 -3.91 12.63
C ILE A 22 -10.88 -4.38 11.81
N GLU A 23 -10.89 -4.11 10.50
CA GLU A 23 -9.82 -4.56 9.63
C GLU A 23 -8.48 -3.95 10.02
N HIS A 24 -8.42 -2.69 10.47
CA HIS A 24 -7.20 -2.03 10.91
C HIS A 24 -6.61 -2.66 12.18
N GLY A 25 -7.46 -3.12 13.11
CA GLY A 25 -7.05 -3.81 14.34
C GLY A 25 -6.45 -5.21 14.12
N ASN A 26 -6.79 -5.87 13.01
CA ASN A 26 -6.26 -7.19 12.69
C ASN A 26 -4.76 -7.12 12.32
N LEU A 27 -3.96 -8.03 12.88
CA LEU A 27 -2.55 -8.18 12.51
C LEU A 27 -2.42 -8.74 11.09
N LEU A 28 -1.43 -8.25 10.36
CA LEU A 28 -1.04 -8.82 9.08
C LEU A 28 -0.37 -10.18 9.31
N ASP A 29 -0.78 -11.18 8.53
CA ASP A 29 -0.13 -12.49 8.50
C ASP A 29 1.29 -12.38 7.92
N ARG A 30 2.29 -12.67 8.75
CA ARG A 30 3.71 -12.55 8.40
C ARG A 30 4.22 -13.64 7.45
N SER A 31 3.43 -14.67 7.18
CA SER A 31 3.74 -15.71 6.19
C SER A 31 3.36 -15.32 4.76
N ARG A 32 2.65 -14.19 4.59
CA ARG A 32 2.19 -13.65 3.32
C ARG A 32 2.90 -12.30 3.07
N PRO A 33 2.65 -11.60 1.94
CA PRO A 33 3.18 -10.24 1.81
C PRO A 33 2.71 -9.37 3.00
N LEU A 34 3.28 -8.20 3.24
CA LEU A 34 2.88 -7.41 4.43
C LEU A 34 2.03 -6.19 4.04
N TRP A 35 1.01 -6.40 3.21
CA TRP A 35 0.07 -5.36 2.76
C TRP A 35 -1.34 -5.93 2.56
N GLU A 36 -2.42 -5.20 2.73
CA GLU A 36 -3.76 -5.64 2.29
C GLU A 36 -4.46 -4.47 1.61
N SER A 37 -5.37 -4.76 0.69
CA SER A 37 -6.15 -3.76 -0.03
C SER A 37 -7.59 -4.23 -0.18
N TYR A 38 -8.53 -3.36 0.15
CA TYR A 38 -9.96 -3.64 0.18
C TYR A 38 -10.65 -2.67 -0.77
N LEU A 39 -11.25 -3.20 -1.84
CA LEU A 39 -12.27 -2.48 -2.60
C LEU A 39 -13.59 -2.66 -1.84
N ILE A 40 -14.22 -1.55 -1.48
CA ILE A 40 -15.41 -1.52 -0.63
C ILE A 40 -16.55 -0.89 -1.43
N GLU A 41 -17.53 -1.69 -1.81
CA GLU A 41 -18.73 -1.28 -2.55
C GLU A 41 -19.95 -1.07 -1.65
N ALA A 42 -21.11 -0.82 -2.27
CA ALA A 42 -22.40 -0.58 -1.62
C ALA A 42 -22.43 0.65 -0.70
N MET A 43 -21.63 1.68 -1.01
CA MET A 43 -21.72 2.97 -0.34
C MET A 43 -22.82 3.85 -0.92
N ASN A 44 -23.40 4.70 -0.07
CA ASN A 44 -24.41 5.68 -0.48
C ASN A 44 -23.89 6.64 -1.55
N GLY A 45 -24.77 7.06 -2.47
CA GLY A 45 -24.45 8.09 -3.46
C GLY A 45 -23.60 7.61 -4.65
N ARG A 46 -23.60 6.31 -4.96
CA ARG A 46 -22.75 5.69 -6.00
C ARG A 46 -21.25 5.87 -5.73
N HIS A 47 -20.87 5.80 -4.46
CA HIS A 47 -19.48 5.84 -4.05
C HIS A 47 -18.93 4.41 -3.84
N PHE A 48 -17.62 4.32 -3.78
CA PHE A 48 -16.88 3.17 -3.28
C PHE A 48 -15.67 3.69 -2.50
N ALA A 49 -15.04 2.83 -1.71
CA ALA A 49 -13.81 3.16 -1.01
C ALA A 49 -12.70 2.15 -1.31
N LEU A 50 -11.47 2.62 -1.26
CA LEU A 50 -10.28 1.78 -1.27
C LEU A 50 -9.57 1.95 0.08
N TYR A 51 -9.49 0.87 0.86
CA TYR A 51 -8.73 0.83 2.10
C TYR A 51 -7.47 -0.01 1.90
N THR A 52 -6.30 0.55 2.15
CA THR A 52 -5.02 -0.16 2.04
C THR A 52 -4.27 -0.09 3.36
N LYS A 53 -3.81 -1.24 3.84
CA LYS A 53 -2.95 -1.37 5.01
C LYS A 53 -1.59 -1.89 4.57
N VAL A 54 -0.51 -1.30 5.07
CA VAL A 54 0.85 -1.80 4.80
C VAL A 54 1.64 -1.80 6.10
N HIS A 55 2.44 -2.85 6.32
CA HIS A 55 3.33 -2.92 7.47
C HIS A 55 4.48 -1.89 7.35
N HIS A 56 4.82 -1.21 8.44
CA HIS A 56 5.81 -0.13 8.44
C HIS A 56 7.24 -0.55 8.08
N SER A 57 7.56 -1.84 8.16
CA SER A 57 8.84 -2.35 7.65
C SER A 57 8.96 -2.29 6.13
N LEU A 58 7.84 -2.19 5.39
CA LEU A 58 7.83 -2.06 3.94
C LEU A 58 7.74 -0.60 3.47
N LEU A 59 6.87 0.19 4.10
CA LEU A 59 6.58 1.57 3.72
C LEU A 59 6.37 2.44 4.97
N ASP A 60 7.09 3.55 5.05
CA ASP A 60 6.73 4.63 5.98
C ASP A 60 5.42 5.32 5.53
N GLY A 61 4.79 6.07 6.44
CA GLY A 61 3.50 6.71 6.18
C GLY A 61 3.50 7.72 5.02
N VAL A 62 4.60 8.48 4.83
CA VAL A 62 4.71 9.47 3.76
C VAL A 62 4.86 8.77 2.41
N SER A 63 5.73 7.77 2.35
CA SER A 63 5.94 6.94 1.18
C SER A 63 4.67 6.18 0.81
N ALA A 64 3.93 5.66 1.79
CA ALA A 64 2.63 5.01 1.55
C ALA A 64 1.63 5.97 0.89
N MET A 65 1.46 7.19 1.43
CA MET A 65 0.53 8.18 0.85
C MET A 65 0.96 8.61 -0.56
N ARG A 66 2.26 8.86 -0.78
CA ARG A 66 2.79 9.19 -2.11
C ARG A 66 2.53 8.08 -3.12
N THR A 67 2.70 6.82 -2.72
CA THR A 67 2.45 5.65 -3.57
C THR A 67 0.97 5.54 -3.93
N THR A 68 0.07 5.74 -2.96
CA THR A 68 -1.38 5.76 -3.22
C THR A 68 -1.77 6.85 -4.20
N MET A 69 -1.23 8.06 -4.07
CA MET A 69 -1.54 9.16 -5.00
C MET A 69 -1.07 8.88 -6.42
N LYS A 70 0.06 8.20 -6.61
CA LYS A 70 0.57 7.83 -7.94
C LYS A 70 -0.28 6.77 -8.66
N MET A 71 -1.07 5.99 -7.92
CA MET A 71 -2.05 5.07 -8.51
C MET A 71 -3.25 5.82 -9.11
N LEU A 72 -3.46 7.08 -8.74
CA LEU A 72 -4.58 7.89 -9.23
C LEU A 72 -4.14 8.74 -10.42
N GLY A 73 -4.99 8.77 -11.45
CA GLY A 73 -4.84 9.65 -12.61
C GLY A 73 -5.71 10.89 -12.46
N ASP A 74 -5.34 11.96 -13.17
CA ASP A 74 -6.11 13.18 -13.33
C ASP A 74 -6.98 13.17 -14.60
N ASP A 75 -6.62 12.34 -15.59
CA ASP A 75 -7.42 12.08 -16.78
C ASP A 75 -8.36 10.87 -16.59
N PRO A 76 -9.70 11.05 -16.61
CA PRO A 76 -10.65 9.95 -16.51
C PRO A 76 -10.62 8.98 -17.70
N ALA A 77 -10.03 9.38 -18.85
CA ALA A 77 -9.84 8.49 -19.99
C ALA A 77 -8.56 7.65 -19.88
N GLN A 78 -7.64 8.00 -18.97
CA GLN A 78 -6.43 7.23 -18.75
C GLN A 78 -6.74 5.97 -17.95
N MET A 79 -6.77 4.84 -18.67
CA MET A 79 -7.04 3.52 -18.11
C MET A 79 -5.74 2.72 -17.93
N ASN A 80 -5.83 1.55 -17.28
CA ASN A 80 -4.72 0.60 -17.10
C ASN A 80 -3.55 1.14 -16.26
N MET A 81 -3.84 2.02 -15.31
CA MET A 81 -2.86 2.46 -14.32
C MET A 81 -2.51 1.31 -13.35
N PRO A 82 -1.24 1.19 -12.92
CA PRO A 82 -0.85 0.17 -11.97
C PRO A 82 -1.56 0.40 -10.62
N PRO A 83 -2.16 -0.65 -10.02
CA PRO A 83 -2.72 -0.57 -8.68
C PRO A 83 -1.62 -0.39 -7.64
N VAL A 84 -2.00 0.07 -6.44
CA VAL A 84 -1.09 0.41 -5.33
C VAL A 84 -0.10 -0.71 -4.97
N TRP A 85 -0.48 -1.98 -5.15
CA TRP A 85 0.38 -3.14 -4.85
C TRP A 85 1.39 -3.49 -5.95
N GLN A 86 1.25 -2.92 -7.16
CA GLN A 86 2.24 -3.02 -8.23
C GLN A 86 3.21 -1.84 -8.24
N MET A 87 2.98 -0.83 -7.40
CA MET A 87 3.83 0.34 -7.34
C MET A 87 5.18 0.00 -6.70
N PRO A 88 6.30 0.53 -7.24
CA PRO A 88 7.62 0.26 -6.70
C PRO A 88 7.74 0.79 -5.27
N LEU A 89 8.15 -0.10 -4.35
CA LEU A 89 8.42 0.21 -2.95
C LEU A 89 9.72 1.04 -2.83
N SER A 90 9.65 2.32 -3.17
CA SER A 90 10.78 3.28 -3.17
C SER A 90 11.94 2.97 -4.15
N PRO A 91 12.54 3.99 -4.81
CA PRO A 91 13.74 3.82 -5.62
C PRO A 91 14.94 3.24 -4.84
N ARG A 92 14.98 3.46 -3.51
CA ARG A 92 16.11 3.03 -2.67
C ARG A 92 16.21 1.51 -2.52
N ALA A 93 15.11 0.78 -2.74
CA ALA A 93 15.13 -0.69 -2.76
C ALA A 93 15.71 -1.27 -4.07
N GLN A 94 15.83 -0.46 -5.13
CA GLN A 94 16.43 -0.88 -6.40
C GLN A 94 17.91 -0.53 -6.53
N GLU A 95 18.47 0.38 -5.72
CA GLU A 95 19.92 0.57 -5.65
C GLU A 95 20.54 -0.45 -4.70
N GLY A 96 20.64 -1.70 -5.17
CA GLY A 96 21.65 -2.63 -4.69
C GLY A 96 23.05 -2.14 -5.09
N LYS A 97 23.52 -1.04 -4.51
CA LYS A 97 24.96 -0.78 -4.47
C LYS A 97 25.54 -1.84 -3.54
N PRO A 98 26.52 -2.66 -3.97
CA PRO A 98 27.22 -3.53 -3.06
C PRO A 98 27.74 -2.64 -1.93
N ALA A 99 27.46 -3.00 -0.68
CA ALA A 99 28.17 -2.39 0.43
C ALA A 99 29.66 -2.67 0.17
N GLU A 100 30.41 -1.66 -0.24
CA GLU A 100 31.87 -1.73 -0.18
C GLU A 100 32.20 -1.90 1.30
N GLY A 101 32.44 -3.17 1.65
CA GLY A 101 32.79 -3.54 3.00
C GLY A 101 34.05 -2.79 3.43
N ILE A 102 34.14 -2.55 4.73
CA ILE A 102 35.25 -1.89 5.42
C ILE A 102 36.62 -2.50 5.05
N LEU A 103 36.65 -3.71 4.48
CA LEU A 103 37.84 -4.41 3.98
C LEU A 103 38.42 -3.84 2.68
N SER A 104 37.67 -3.08 1.88
CA SER A 104 38.20 -2.45 0.65
C SER A 104 39.21 -1.33 0.95
N ALA A 105 39.12 -0.71 2.14
CA ALA A 105 40.00 0.38 2.56
C ALA A 105 41.40 -0.08 3.02
N LEU A 106 41.64 -1.40 3.15
CA LEU A 106 42.91 -1.96 3.61
C LEU A 106 43.87 -2.37 2.49
N LYS A 107 43.49 -2.24 1.21
CA LYS A 107 44.33 -2.65 0.07
C LYS A 107 45.23 -1.57 -0.53
N VAL A 108 45.36 -0.40 0.11
CA VAL A 108 46.20 0.72 -0.40
C VAL A 108 47.48 0.93 0.43
N ALA A 109 47.78 0.05 1.38
CA ALA A 109 49.06 0.06 2.10
C ALA A 109 49.80 -1.27 1.88
N GLY A 110 50.45 -1.40 0.74
CA GLY A 110 51.34 -2.51 0.38
C GLY A 110 52.22 -2.11 -0.79
#